data_AF-A0A0A8JY47-F1
#
_entry.id   AF-A0A0A8JY47-F1
#
_cell.length_a   1.000
_cell.length_b   1.000
_cell.length_c   1.000
_cell.angle_alpha   90.00
_cell.angle_beta   90.00
_cell.angle_gamma   90.00
#
_symmetry.space_group_name_H-M   'P 1'
#
loop_
_entity.id
_entity.type
_entity.pdbx_description
1 polymer ?
#
loop_
_entity_poly.entity_id
_entity_poly.type
_entity_poly.pdbx_seq_one_letter_code
_entity_poly.pdbx_strand_id
1 'polypeptide(L)'
;MVLLALFGAAIIYAALGPADWQVRLGLHWLVEHFLGFFVLTLLACIAYPRPLRLAVVLLPVAVGLEAAQALTPDRTPNIATALVAAAAVASAALLADAFFRLRNRRDDT
;
A
#
# COMPACT_ATOMS: atom_id res chain seq x y z
N MET A 1 4.64 -9.76 -11.31
CA MET A 1 5.11 -10.47 -10.11
C MET A 1 6.41 -9.90 -9.56
N VAL A 2 7.51 -9.89 -10.34
CA VAL A 2 8.80 -9.31 -9.89
C VAL A 2 8.65 -7.85 -9.46
N LEU A 3 8.00 -6.99 -10.25
CA LEU A 3 7.79 -5.58 -9.92
C LEU A 3 7.03 -5.40 -8.58
N LEU A 4 5.96 -6.17 -8.37
CA LEU A 4 5.19 -6.12 -7.13
C LEU A 4 6.04 -6.50 -5.91
N ALA A 5 6.83 -7.56 -6.04
CA ALA A 5 7.72 -8.02 -4.98
C ALA A 5 8.80 -6.99 -4.66
N LEU A 6 9.45 -6.42 -5.68
CA LEU A 6 10.47 -5.38 -5.51
C LEU A 6 9.88 -4.12 -4.87
N PHE A 7 8.70 -3.70 -5.31
CA PHE A 7 8.05 -2.51 -4.76
C PHE A 7 7.60 -2.72 -3.31
N GLY A 8 7.03 -3.89 -2.99
CA GLY A 8 6.69 -4.26 -1.61
C GLY A 8 7.93 -4.32 -0.71
N ALA A 9 9.02 -4.91 -1.19
CA ALA A 9 10.29 -4.94 -0.45
C ALA A 9 10.84 -3.53 -0.21
N ALA A 10 10.75 -2.65 -1.21
CA ALA A 10 11.16 -1.25 -1.06
C ALA A 10 10.33 -0.51 0.01
N ILE A 11 9.01 -0.73 0.08
CA ILE A 11 8.15 -0.17 1.13
C ILE A 11 8.55 -0.70 2.51
N ILE A 12 8.74 -2.01 2.66
CA ILE A 12 9.15 -2.62 3.93
C ILE A 12 10.50 -2.05 4.39
N TYR A 13 11.46 -1.95 3.46
CA TYR A 13 12.76 -1.36 3.74
C TYR A 13 12.66 0.12 4.12
N ALA A 14 11.84 0.91 3.44
CA ALA A 14 11.65 2.33 3.76
C ALA A 14 10.90 2.55 5.09
N ALA A 15 10.07 1.59 5.51
CA ALA A 15 9.30 1.63 6.74
C ALA A 15 10.12 1.18 7.96
N LEU A 16 10.90 0.11 7.84
CA LEU A 16 11.63 -0.53 8.95
C LEU A 16 13.14 -0.25 8.93
N GLY A 17 13.66 0.30 7.84
CA GLY A 17 15.05 0.71 7.74
C GLY A 17 15.34 2.01 8.51
N PRO A 18 16.64 2.33 8.65
CA PRO A 18 17.11 3.53 9.35
C PRO A 18 16.41 4.80 8.85
N ALA A 19 16.01 5.66 9.77
CA ALA A 19 15.27 6.89 9.51
C ALA A 19 16.04 7.87 8.65
N ASP A 20 17.36 7.92 8.81
CA ASP A 20 18.28 8.74 8.03
C ASP A 20 18.39 8.29 6.56
N TRP A 21 18.00 7.06 6.23
CA TRP A 21 18.06 6.51 4.87
C TRP A 21 16.74 6.60 4.10
N GLN A 22 15.73 7.29 4.67
CA GLN A 22 14.47 7.46 3.97
C GLN A 22 14.62 8.28 2.70
N VAL A 23 14.29 7.67 1.57
CA VAL A 23 14.15 8.37 0.30
C VAL A 23 12.87 9.19 0.34
N ARG A 24 13.02 10.52 0.33
CA ARG A 24 11.93 11.50 0.28
C ARG A 24 11.77 12.01 -1.14
N LEU A 25 10.52 12.17 -1.59
CA LEU A 25 10.19 12.74 -2.90
C LEU A 25 10.02 14.26 -2.85
N GLY A 26 10.20 14.87 -1.66
CA GLY A 26 9.96 16.29 -1.42
C GLY A 26 8.48 16.64 -1.24
N LEU A 27 7.60 15.62 -1.16
CA LEU A 27 6.19 15.80 -0.86
C LEU A 27 5.97 15.76 0.65
N HIS A 28 4.74 16.11 1.08
CA HIS A 28 4.32 15.85 2.44
C HIS A 28 4.34 14.33 2.71
N TRP A 29 4.87 13.92 3.86
CA TRP A 29 5.17 12.52 4.16
C TRP A 29 3.94 11.61 4.15
N LEU A 30 2.77 12.11 4.56
CA LEU A 30 1.51 11.36 4.45
C LEU A 30 1.13 11.09 3.00
N VAL A 31 1.40 12.03 2.08
CA VAL A 31 1.10 11.85 0.65
C VAL A 31 2.01 10.78 0.04
N GLU A 32 3.29 10.79 0.39
CA GLU A 32 4.25 9.76 -0.04
C GLU A 32 3.81 8.37 0.45
N HIS A 33 3.40 8.28 1.73
CA HIS A 33 2.94 7.04 2.33
C HIS A 33 1.64 6.53 1.69
N PHE A 34 0.67 7.43 1.45
CA PHE A 34 -0.55 7.12 0.71
C PHE A 34 -0.21 6.54 -0.67
N LEU A 35 0.62 7.24 -1.43
CA LEU A 35 0.93 6.86 -2.81
C LEU A 35 1.66 5.52 -2.87
N GLY A 36 2.56 5.25 -1.91
CA GLY A 36 3.25 3.97 -1.78
C GLY A 36 2.26 2.81 -1.65
N PHE A 37 1.39 2.83 -0.64
CA PHE A 37 0.42 1.76 -0.44
C PHE A 37 -0.63 1.69 -1.55
N PHE A 38 -1.06 2.84 -2.10
CA PHE A 38 -2.01 2.88 -3.21
C PHE A 38 -1.47 2.18 -4.46
N VAL A 39 -0.24 2.51 -4.87
CA VAL A 39 0.43 1.87 -6.01
C VAL A 39 0.68 0.40 -5.75
N LEU A 40 1.13 0.03 -4.54
CA LEU A 40 1.33 -1.37 -4.16
C LEU A 40 0.05 -2.18 -4.32
N THR A 41 -1.08 -1.66 -3.82
CA THR A 41 -2.38 -2.33 -3.93
C THR A 41 -2.86 -2.43 -5.36
N LEU A 42 -2.69 -1.40 -6.19
CA LEU A 42 -3.03 -1.48 -7.62
C LEU A 42 -2.20 -2.54 -8.35
N LEU A 43 -0.89 -2.57 -8.13
CA LEU A 43 0.00 -3.59 -8.70
C LEU A 43 -0.42 -5.00 -8.26
N ALA A 44 -0.80 -5.16 -6.99
CA ALA A 44 -1.31 -6.43 -6.47
C ALA A 44 -2.63 -6.82 -7.16
N CYS A 45 -3.55 -5.88 -7.37
CA CYS A 45 -4.82 -6.14 -8.05
C CYS A 45 -4.64 -6.50 -9.53
N ILE A 46 -3.66 -5.89 -10.22
CA ILE A 46 -3.31 -6.25 -11.60
C ILE A 46 -2.71 -7.66 -11.65
N ALA A 47 -1.84 -7.98 -10.70
CA ALA A 47 -1.20 -9.28 -10.57
C ALA A 47 -2.20 -10.40 -10.22
N TYR A 48 -3.18 -10.10 -9.36
CA TYR A 48 -4.22 -11.02 -8.92
C TYR A 48 -5.57 -10.30 -8.89
N PRO A 49 -6.46 -10.52 -9.88
CA PRO A 49 -7.67 -9.73 -10.10
C PRO A 49 -8.82 -10.11 -9.14
N ARG A 50 -8.53 -10.10 -7.82
CA ARG A 50 -9.50 -10.26 -6.74
C ARG A 50 -9.30 -9.14 -5.70
N PRO A 51 -9.59 -7.87 -6.07
CA PRO A 51 -9.20 -6.68 -5.31
C PRO A 51 -9.70 -6.68 -3.86
N LEU A 52 -10.96 -7.07 -3.61
CA LEU A 52 -11.51 -7.12 -2.25
C LEU A 52 -10.82 -8.17 -1.36
N ARG A 53 -10.41 -9.32 -1.91
CA ARG A 53 -9.64 -10.32 -1.15
C ARG A 53 -8.25 -9.81 -0.82
N LEU A 54 -7.62 -9.09 -1.75
CA LEU A 54 -6.34 -8.46 -1.50
C LEU A 54 -6.43 -7.37 -0.43
N ALA A 55 -7.50 -6.55 -0.43
CA ALA A 55 -7.71 -5.53 0.58
C ALA A 55 -7.76 -6.12 2.01
N VAL A 56 -8.47 -7.24 2.19
CA VAL A 56 -8.56 -7.95 3.47
C VAL A 56 -7.19 -8.35 4.00
N VAL A 57 -6.25 -8.72 3.11
CA VAL A 57 -4.89 -9.11 3.48
C VAL A 57 -3.97 -7.90 3.64
N LEU A 58 -4.05 -6.92 2.75
CA LEU A 58 -3.12 -5.78 2.71
C LEU A 58 -3.42 -4.73 3.77
N LEU A 59 -4.68 -4.58 4.21
CA LEU A 59 -5.06 -3.66 5.29
C LEU A 59 -4.31 -3.95 6.61
N PRO A 60 -4.37 -5.17 7.17
CA PRO A 60 -3.64 -5.47 8.40
C PRO A 60 -2.12 -5.41 8.21
N VAL A 61 -1.61 -5.69 7.00
CA VAL A 61 -0.18 -5.52 6.70
C VAL A 61 0.22 -4.04 6.72
N ALA A 62 -0.57 -3.17 6.09
CA ALA A 62 -0.29 -1.74 6.03
C ALA A 62 -0.29 -1.09 7.43
N VAL A 63 -1.32 -1.38 8.23
CA VAL A 63 -1.41 -0.91 9.62
C VAL A 63 -0.35 -1.57 10.50
N GLY A 64 -0.11 -2.87 10.31
CA GLY A 64 0.87 -3.63 11.08
C GLY A 64 2.31 -3.19 10.84
N LEU A 65 2.65 -2.72 9.63
CA LEU A 65 3.97 -2.16 9.34
C LEU A 65 4.25 -0.89 10.15
N GLU A 66 3.26 -0.02 10.31
CA GLU A 66 3.39 1.17 11.17
C GLU A 66 3.55 0.76 12.65
N ALA A 67 2.78 -0.23 13.11
CA ALA A 67 2.94 -0.76 14.46
C ALA A 67 4.33 -1.42 14.67
N ALA A 68 4.85 -2.09 13.65
CA ALA A 68 6.17 -2.73 13.68
C ALA A 68 7.32 -1.71 13.80
N GLN A 69 7.10 -0.44 13.47
CA GLN A 69 8.07 0.62 13.74
C GLN A 69 8.32 0.83 15.24
N ALA A 70 7.43 0.36 16.12
CA ALA A 70 7.71 0.34 17.57
C ALA A 70 8.92 -0.53 17.94
N LEU A 71 9.31 -1.44 17.04
CA LEU A 71 10.45 -2.35 17.22
C LEU A 71 11.74 -1.77 16.64
N THR A 72 11.69 -0.63 15.97
CA THR A 72 12.86 0.04 15.40
C THR A 72 13.32 1.20 16.30
N PRO A 73 14.60 1.28 16.70
CA PRO A 73 15.07 2.20 17.75
C PRO A 73 14.85 3.69 17.46
N ASP A 74 14.77 4.05 16.19
CA ASP A 74 14.78 5.40 15.66
C ASP A 74 13.43 5.81 15.03
N ARG A 75 12.39 4.98 15.19
CA ARG A 75 11.04 5.27 14.70
C ARG A 75 10.02 5.30 15.81
N THR A 76 8.99 6.09 15.58
CA THR A 76 7.80 6.15 16.42
C THR A 76 6.58 5.85 15.56
N PRO A 77 5.76 4.83 15.90
CA PRO A 77 4.50 4.59 15.22
C PRO A 77 3.63 5.84 15.23
N ASN A 78 2.96 6.13 14.12
CA ASN A 78 2.06 7.26 14.00
C ASN A 78 0.70 6.83 13.42
N ILE A 79 -0.36 7.13 14.18
CA ILE A 79 -1.73 6.73 13.85
C ILE A 79 -2.19 7.37 12.53
N ALA A 80 -1.77 8.60 12.22
CA ALA A 80 -2.13 9.26 10.98
C ALA A 80 -1.56 8.49 9.77
N THR A 81 -0.32 8.01 9.86
CA THR A 81 0.30 7.18 8.81
C THR A 81 -0.45 5.88 8.61
N ALA A 82 -0.78 5.17 9.70
CA ALA A 82 -1.55 3.93 9.63
C ALA A 82 -2.92 4.12 8.98
N LEU A 83 -3.64 5.18 9.33
CA LEU A 83 -4.94 5.52 8.75
C LEU A 83 -4.82 5.88 7.27
N VAL A 84 -3.79 6.63 6.89
CA VAL A 84 -3.53 6.99 5.49
C VAL A 84 -3.14 5.77 4.66
N ALA A 85 -2.34 4.85 5.20
CA ALA A 85 -2.01 3.58 4.56
C ALA A 85 -3.27 2.72 4.36
N ALA A 86 -4.13 2.64 5.38
CA ALA A 86 -5.40 1.92 5.30
C ALA A 86 -6.33 2.53 4.24
N ALA A 87 -6.43 3.86 4.20
CA ALA A 87 -7.21 4.58 3.19
C ALA A 87 -6.68 4.35 1.77
N ALA A 88 -5.36 4.31 1.61
CA ALA A 88 -4.71 4.00 0.32
C ALA A 88 -5.07 2.59 -0.17
N VAL A 89 -4.94 1.58 0.69
CA VAL A 89 -5.31 0.19 0.35
C VAL A 89 -6.80 0.08 0.00
N ALA A 90 -7.68 0.66 0.82
CA ALA A 90 -9.12 0.59 0.61
C ALA A 90 -9.54 1.28 -0.69
N SER A 91 -9.07 2.51 -0.93
CA SER A 91 -9.40 3.28 -2.13
C SER A 91 -8.86 2.63 -3.41
N ALA A 92 -7.62 2.13 -3.41
CA ALA A 92 -7.03 1.41 -4.54
C ALA A 92 -7.80 0.11 -4.87
N ALA A 93 -8.15 -0.67 -3.85
CA ALA A 93 -8.90 -1.91 -4.05
C ALA A 93 -10.32 -1.64 -4.59
N LEU A 94 -11.02 -0.63 -4.06
CA LEU A 94 -12.35 -0.24 -4.56
C LEU A 94 -12.28 0.26 -6.01
N LEU A 95 -11.27 1.06 -6.34
CA LEU A 95 -11.04 1.54 -7.70
C LEU A 95 -10.79 0.36 -8.66
N ALA A 96 -9.92 -0.58 -8.28
CA ALA A 96 -9.62 -1.76 -9.09
C ALA A 96 -10.85 -2.68 -9.24
N ASP A 97 -11.64 -2.88 -8.19
CA ASP A 97 -12.88 -3.67 -8.23
C ASP A 97 -13.90 -3.04 -9.19
N ALA A 98 -14.12 -1.74 -9.08
CA ALA A 98 -14.99 -1.01 -9.99
C ALA A 98 -14.51 -1.13 -11.44
N PHE A 99 -13.21 -0.94 -11.69
CA PHE A 99 -12.62 -1.06 -13.02
C PHE A 99 -12.80 -2.46 -13.62
N PHE A 100 -12.48 -3.51 -12.89
CA PHE A 100 -12.62 -4.89 -13.38
C PHE A 100 -14.08 -5.28 -13.62
N ARG A 101 -15.01 -4.84 -12.76
CA ARG A 101 -16.44 -5.04 -12.99
C ARG A 101 -16.92 -4.34 -14.25
N LEU A 102 -16.49 -3.10 -14.48
CA LEU A 102 -16.85 -2.34 -15.67
C LEU A 102 -16.30 -2.98 -16.94
N ARG A 103 -15.06 -3.49 -16.90
CA ARG A 103 -14.45 -4.19 -18.03
C ARG A 103 -15.22 -5.47 -18.38
N ASN A 104 -15.46 -6.34 -17.40
CA ASN A 104 -16.16 -7.60 -17.65
C ASN A 104 -17.57 -7.36 -18.21
N ARG A 105 -18.28 -6.32 -17.76
CA ARG A 105 -19.60 -5.96 -18.31
C ARG A 105 -19.56 -5.55 -19.79
N ARG A 106 -18.45 -5.00 -20.28
CA ARG A 106 -18.28 -4.62 -21.69
C ARG A 106 -17.96 -5.84 -22.57
N ASP A 107 -17.28 -6.83 -22.01
CA ASP A 107 -16.94 -8.05 -22.75
C ASP A 107 -18.19 -8.95 -22.96
N ASP A 108 -19.24 -8.76 -22.15
CA ASP A 108 -20.51 -9.51 -22.22
C ASP A 108 -21.58 -8.87 -23.15
N THR A 109 -21.33 -7.68 -23.71
CA THR A 109 -22.27 -6.93 -24.60
C THR A 109 -21.81 -6.91 -26.04
#